data_AF-A0A1I5UVP6-F1
#
_entry.id   AF-A0A1I5UVP6-F1
#
_cell.length_a   1.000
_cell.length_b   1.000
_cell.length_c   1.000
_cell.angle_alpha   90.00
_cell.angle_beta   90.00
_cell.angle_gamma   90.00
#
_symmetry.space_group_name_H-M   'P 1'
#
loop_
_entity.id
_entity.type
_entity.pdbx_description
1 polymer ?
#
loop_
_entity_poly.entity_id
_entity_poly.type
_entity_poly.pdbx_seq_one_letter_code
_entity_poly.pdbx_strand_id
1 'polypeptide(L)'
;MEFCQIELNYFDCQFQDAKGKVELLEKWNIPVWVMEPVRGGQLANLSEQYSKKLKELRPEEEITAWAFRFLQGIPSVTVTLSGMSDLEQVKANIKTYEESKPLNEIERWQVPARL
;
A
#
# COMPACT_ATOMS: atom_id res chain seq x y z
N MET A 1 -5.96 -4.34 -23.57
CA MET A 1 -5.05 -3.69 -22.63
C MET A 1 -4.37 -4.80 -21.84
N GLU A 2 -3.05 -4.90 -21.93
CA GLU A 2 -2.27 -5.87 -21.17
C GLU A 2 -1.87 -5.24 -19.83
N PHE A 3 -1.90 -6.03 -18.76
CA PHE A 3 -1.47 -5.63 -17.43
C PHE A 3 -0.95 -6.87 -16.70
N CYS A 4 -0.12 -6.67 -15.68
CA CYS A 4 0.29 -7.74 -14.78
C CYS A 4 -0.29 -7.49 -13.40
N GLN A 5 -0.98 -8.49 -12.86
CA GLN A 5 -1.48 -8.45 -11.49
C GLN A 5 -0.48 -9.12 -10.56
N ILE A 6 -0.04 -8.41 -9.52
CA ILE A 6 0.93 -8.92 -8.53
C ILE A 6 0.50 -8.57 -7.11
N GLU A 7 0.92 -9.39 -6.15
CA GLU A 7 0.84 -9.04 -4.73
C GLU A 7 1.88 -7.96 -4.42
N LEU A 8 1.43 -6.82 -3.88
CA LEU A 8 2.32 -5.71 -3.56
C LEU A 8 1.78 -4.90 -2.37
N ASN A 9 2.59 -4.84 -1.32
CA ASN A 9 2.41 -4.00 -0.16
C ASN A 9 3.79 -3.76 0.50
N TYR A 10 3.88 -2.86 1.48
CA TYR A 10 5.18 -2.51 2.08
C TYR A 10 5.84 -3.67 2.85
N PHE A 11 5.08 -4.70 3.22
CA PHE A 11 5.60 -5.89 3.89
C PHE A 11 6.15 -6.90 2.87
N ASP A 12 5.35 -7.26 1.87
CA ASP A 12 5.70 -8.28 0.86
C ASP A 12 6.72 -7.79 -0.17
N CYS A 13 6.89 -6.46 -0.30
CA CYS A 13 7.87 -5.88 -1.21
C CYS A 13 9.28 -6.44 -0.99
N GLN A 14 9.66 -6.72 0.26
CA GLN A 14 10.95 -7.33 0.59
C GLN A 14 10.95 -8.87 0.52
N PHE A 15 9.81 -9.51 0.81
CA PHE A 15 9.74 -10.97 0.90
C PHE A 15 9.64 -11.69 -0.45
N GLN A 16 9.00 -11.08 -1.45
CA GLN A 16 8.75 -11.73 -2.75
C GLN A 16 9.52 -11.12 -3.92
N ASP A 17 10.54 -10.30 -3.65
CA ASP A 17 11.21 -9.45 -4.65
C ASP A 17 10.19 -8.68 -5.52
N ALA A 18 9.14 -8.14 -4.88
CA ALA A 18 8.11 -7.41 -5.61
C ALA A 18 8.69 -6.16 -6.28
N LYS A 19 9.76 -5.59 -5.70
CA LYS A 19 10.53 -4.51 -6.31
C LYS A 19 11.13 -4.94 -7.66
N GLY A 20 11.82 -6.07 -7.74
CA GLY A 20 12.36 -6.58 -9.00
C GLY A 20 11.28 -6.82 -10.07
N LYS A 21 10.10 -7.33 -9.65
CA LYS A 21 8.94 -7.50 -10.55
C LYS A 21 8.42 -6.16 -11.07
N VAL A 22 8.26 -5.17 -10.20
CA VAL A 22 7.83 -3.81 -10.57
C VAL A 22 8.80 -3.18 -11.56
N GLU A 23 10.10 -3.25 -11.30
CA GLU A 23 11.14 -2.72 -12.19
C GLU A 23 11.16 -3.43 -13.56
N LEU A 24 10.90 -4.74 -13.60
CA LEU A 24 10.81 -5.49 -14.85
C LEU A 24 9.60 -5.08 -15.68
N LEU A 25 8.43 -4.98 -15.05
CA LEU A 25 7.19 -4.57 -15.71
C LEU A 25 7.29 -3.13 -16.23
N GLU A 26 7.95 -2.24 -15.49
CA GLU A 26 8.24 -0.87 -15.94
C GLU A 26 9.12 -0.85 -17.20
N LYS A 27 10.19 -1.67 -17.25
CA LYS A 27 11.04 -1.80 -18.46
C LYS A 27 10.26 -2.31 -19.68
N TRP A 28 9.21 -3.08 -19.46
CA TRP A 28 8.35 -3.62 -20.52
C TRP A 28 7.13 -2.74 -20.82
N ASN A 29 6.98 -1.60 -20.13
CA ASN A 29 5.81 -0.72 -20.22
C ASN A 29 4.48 -1.47 -19.93
N ILE A 30 4.51 -2.44 -19.03
CA ILE A 30 3.32 -3.18 -18.59
C ILE A 30 2.82 -2.58 -17.27
N PRO A 31 1.57 -2.08 -17.19
CA PRO A 31 1.03 -1.50 -15.97
C PRO A 31 0.84 -2.56 -14.87
N VAL A 32 1.01 -2.14 -13.63
CA VAL A 32 0.86 -2.98 -12.43
C VAL A 32 -0.55 -2.82 -11.85
N TRP A 33 -1.22 -3.95 -11.65
CA TRP A 33 -2.45 -4.06 -10.88
C TRP A 33 -2.14 -4.75 -9.57
N VAL A 34 -2.45 -4.10 -8.45
CA VAL A 34 -2.06 -4.57 -7.13
C VAL A 34 -3.16 -5.46 -6.53
N MET A 35 -2.76 -6.66 -6.12
CA MET A 35 -3.49 -7.56 -5.23
C MET A 35 -2.87 -7.52 -3.82
N GLU A 36 -3.65 -7.92 -2.81
CA GLU A 36 -3.21 -7.99 -1.40
C GLU A 36 -2.57 -6.69 -0.86
N PRO A 37 -3.12 -5.49 -1.15
CA PRO A 37 -2.50 -4.24 -0.71
C PRO A 37 -2.47 -4.11 0.82
N VAL A 38 -3.42 -4.75 1.51
CA VAL A 38 -3.55 -4.74 2.97
C VAL A 38 -3.26 -6.11 3.60
N ARG A 39 -2.77 -7.07 2.82
CA ARG A 39 -2.38 -8.44 3.24
C ARG A 39 -3.45 -9.13 4.10
N GLY A 40 -4.61 -9.41 3.52
CA GLY A 40 -5.74 -10.02 4.23
C GLY A 40 -6.26 -9.22 5.44
N GLY A 41 -6.02 -7.91 5.47
CA GLY A 41 -6.38 -7.01 6.58
C GLY A 41 -5.33 -6.92 7.69
N GLN A 42 -4.22 -7.67 7.60
CA GLN A 42 -3.15 -7.63 8.59
C GLN A 42 -2.53 -6.23 8.71
N LEU A 43 -2.37 -5.52 7.58
CA LEU A 43 -1.80 -4.17 7.57
C LEU A 43 -2.78 -3.08 8.04
N ALA A 44 -4.07 -3.41 8.18
CA ALA A 44 -5.07 -2.55 8.81
C ALA A 44 -5.09 -2.71 10.34
N ASN A 45 -4.62 -3.84 10.86
CA ASN A 45 -4.67 -4.19 12.27
C ASN A 45 -3.26 -4.44 12.84
N LEU A 46 -2.46 -3.38 12.87
CA LEU A 46 -1.11 -3.41 13.43
C LEU A 46 -1.13 -3.36 14.96
N SER A 47 -0.05 -3.83 15.60
CA SER A 47 0.13 -3.70 17.05
C SER A 47 0.05 -2.23 17.49
N GLU A 48 -0.34 -2.00 18.75
CA GLU A 48 -0.49 -0.65 19.30
C GLU A 48 0.79 0.18 19.16
N GLN A 49 1.95 -0.46 19.33
CA GLN A 49 3.25 0.19 19.16
C GLN A 49 3.45 0.75 17.74
N TYR A 50 3.13 -0.01 16.70
CA TYR A 50 3.26 0.45 15.32
C TYR A 50 2.18 1.46 14.98
N SER A 51 0.92 1.18 15.36
CA SER A 51 -0.20 2.08 15.14
C SER A 51 0.04 3.46 15.74
N LYS A 52 0.61 3.53 16.95
CA LYS A 52 0.95 4.80 17.60
C LYS A 52 2.03 5.57 16.83
N LYS A 53 3.12 4.91 16.43
CA LYS A 53 4.20 5.54 15.65
C LYS A 53 3.69 6.11 14.32
N LEU A 54 2.85 5.36 13.62
CA LEU A 54 2.26 5.83 12.36
C LEU A 54 1.33 7.03 12.60
N LYS A 55 0.49 6.99 13.63
CA LYS A 55 -0.36 8.14 13.99
C LYS A 55 0.42 9.36 14.46
N GLU A 56 1.59 9.21 15.07
CA GLU A 56 2.46 10.36 15.40
C GLU A 56 2.95 11.10 14.15
N LEU A 57 3.11 10.40 13.03
CA LEU A 57 3.56 10.99 11.75
C LEU A 57 2.39 11.58 10.96
N ARG A 58 1.25 10.88 10.92
CA ARG A 58 0.02 11.34 10.25
C ARG A 58 -1.20 11.08 11.14
N PRO A 59 -1.52 12.00 12.08
CA PRO A 59 -2.58 11.79 13.08
C PRO A 59 -3.97 11.56 12.48
N GLU A 60 -4.23 12.17 11.33
CA GLU A 60 -5.53 12.13 10.64
C GLU A 60 -5.66 10.94 9.67
N GLU A 61 -4.62 10.14 9.47
CA GLU A 61 -4.68 8.98 8.58
C GLU A 61 -4.96 7.70 9.36
N GLU A 62 -5.92 6.93 8.85
CA GLU A 62 -6.19 5.57 9.32
C GLU A 62 -5.00 4.65 9.02
N ILE A 63 -4.83 3.60 9.83
CA ILE A 63 -3.69 2.67 9.68
C ILE A 63 -3.67 2.02 8.29
N THR A 64 -4.84 1.64 7.77
CA THR A 64 -5.00 1.07 6.42
C THR A 64 -4.50 2.02 5.33
N ALA A 65 -4.63 3.34 5.51
CA ALA A 65 -4.24 4.33 4.51
C ALA A 65 -2.75 4.22 4.18
N TRP A 66 -1.89 3.88 5.15
CA TRP A 66 -0.45 3.72 4.97
C TRP A 66 -0.08 2.70 3.89
N ALA A 67 -0.86 1.63 3.76
CA ALA A 67 -0.67 0.65 2.70
C ALA A 67 -0.94 1.27 1.32
N PHE A 68 -2.01 2.04 1.17
CA PHE A 68 -2.35 2.72 -0.07
C PHE A 68 -1.41 3.89 -0.39
N ARG A 69 -0.99 4.67 0.62
CA ARG A 69 0.01 5.73 0.47
C ARG A 69 1.35 5.19 0.00
N PHE A 70 1.73 4.00 0.45
CA PHE A 70 2.91 3.32 -0.07
C PHE A 70 2.76 3.04 -1.57
N LEU A 71 1.63 2.47 -1.99
CA LEU A 71 1.35 2.15 -3.40
C LEU A 71 1.26 3.38 -4.31
N GLN A 72 0.72 4.49 -3.80
CA GLN A 72 0.71 5.78 -4.52
C GLN A 72 2.12 6.27 -4.88
N GLY A 73 3.15 5.81 -4.16
CA GLY A 73 4.56 6.14 -4.44
C GLY A 73 5.19 5.33 -5.56
N ILE A 74 4.46 4.39 -6.19
CA ILE A 74 4.98 3.49 -7.23
C ILE A 74 4.35 3.86 -8.58
N PRO A 75 5.07 4.55 -9.48
CA PRO A 75 4.48 5.12 -10.70
C PRO A 75 3.79 4.11 -11.64
N SER A 76 4.27 2.87 -11.68
CA SER A 76 3.69 1.83 -12.54
C SER A 76 2.40 1.21 -11.97
N VAL A 77 2.06 1.47 -10.70
CA VAL A 77 0.78 1.03 -10.10
C VAL A 77 -0.35 1.87 -10.67
N THR A 78 -1.20 1.21 -11.47
CA THR A 78 -2.34 1.86 -12.13
C THR A 78 -3.66 1.56 -11.43
N VAL A 79 -3.79 0.36 -10.85
CA VAL A 79 -5.00 -0.09 -10.16
C VAL A 79 -4.61 -0.76 -8.85
N THR A 80 -5.36 -0.48 -7.78
CA THR A 80 -5.24 -1.18 -6.49
C THR A 80 -6.55 -1.87 -6.15
N LEU A 81 -6.52 -3.18 -5.91
CA LEU A 81 -7.69 -3.97 -5.53
C LEU A 81 -7.73 -4.15 -4.01
N SER A 82 -8.55 -3.34 -3.33
CA SER A 82 -8.46 -3.09 -1.89
C SER A 82 -9.45 -3.86 -1.00
N GLY A 83 -10.04 -4.97 -1.49
CA GLY A 83 -10.95 -5.89 -0.78
C GLY A 83 -11.57 -5.40 0.55
N MET A 84 -12.87 -5.12 0.58
CA MET A 84 -13.56 -4.51 1.73
C MET A 84 -14.74 -5.36 2.18
N SER A 85 -15.00 -5.39 3.49
CA SER A 85 -16.09 -6.17 4.10
C SER A 85 -17.35 -5.35 4.38
N ASP A 86 -17.20 -4.03 4.51
CA ASP A 86 -18.29 -3.12 4.84
C ASP A 86 -18.16 -1.76 4.11
N LEU A 87 -19.22 -0.96 4.17
CA LEU A 87 -19.30 0.33 3.48
C LEU A 87 -18.36 1.39 4.09
N GLU A 88 -18.05 1.30 5.38
CA GLU A 88 -17.19 2.29 6.03
C GLU A 88 -15.74 2.12 5.57
N GLN A 89 -15.28 0.88 5.37
CA GLN A 89 -14.00 0.59 4.70
C GLN A 89 -13.97 1.14 3.27
N VAL A 90 -15.07 1.00 2.51
CA VAL A 90 -15.18 1.59 1.17
C VAL A 90 -15.01 3.10 1.20
N LYS A 91 -15.72 3.80 2.08
CA LYS A 91 -15.61 5.25 2.23
C LYS A 91 -14.21 5.68 2.65
N ALA A 92 -13.59 4.98 3.60
CA ALA A 92 -12.24 5.28 4.08
C ALA A 92 -11.18 5.10 2.97
N ASN A 93 -11.32 4.03 2.17
CA ASN A 93 -10.42 3.79 1.04
C ASN A 93 -10.60 4.86 -0.04
N ILE A 94 -11.83 5.22 -0.41
CA ILE A 94 -12.11 6.31 -1.35
C ILE A 94 -11.48 7.61 -0.87
N LYS A 95 -11.73 8.00 0.39
CA LYS A 95 -11.16 9.21 1.00
C LYS A 95 -9.63 9.22 0.96
N THR A 96 -8.99 8.07 1.12
CA THR A 96 -7.52 7.95 0.99
C THR A 96 -7.07 8.29 -0.43
N TYR A 97 -7.78 7.82 -1.46
CA TYR A 97 -7.45 8.06 -2.87
C TYR A 97 -7.95 9.40 -3.43
N GLU A 98 -8.72 10.19 -2.68
CA GLU A 98 -9.09 11.56 -3.07
C GLU A 98 -7.88 12.50 -3.17
N GLU A 99 -6.79 12.18 -2.47
CA GLU A 99 -5.54 12.94 -2.49
C GLU A 99 -4.36 12.05 -2.92
N SER A 100 -3.46 12.59 -3.74
CA SER A 100 -2.15 11.99 -3.99
C SER A 100 -1.18 12.43 -2.89
N LYS A 101 -0.95 11.55 -1.92
CA LYS A 101 -0.13 11.84 -0.73
C LYS A 101 0.79 10.67 -0.39
N PRO A 102 1.68 10.27 -1.33
CA PRO A 102 2.54 9.11 -1.16
C PRO A 102 3.42 9.23 0.08
N LEU A 103 3.92 8.10 0.57
CA LEU A 103 4.88 8.11 1.68
C LEU A 103 6.20 8.76 1.25
N ASN A 104 6.70 9.67 2.08
CA ASN A 104 8.04 10.25 1.92
C ASN A 104 9.13 9.26 2.38
N GLU A 105 10.40 9.61 2.20
CA GLU A 105 11.52 8.74 2.57
C GLU A 105 11.51 8.31 4.04
N ILE A 106 11.26 9.25 4.96
CA ILE A 106 11.24 8.96 6.40
C ILE A 106 10.11 7.98 6.71
N GLU A 107 8.91 8.24 6.20
CA GLU A 107 7.72 7.43 6.42
C GLU A 107 7.87 6.00 5.88
N ARG A 108 8.55 5.84 4.73
CA ARG A 108 8.85 4.50 4.16
C ARG A 108 9.72 3.64 5.06
N TRP A 109 10.52 4.23 5.95
CA TRP A 109 11.31 3.49 6.94
C TRP A 109 10.54 3.18 8.23
N GLN A 110 9.38 3.80 8.43
CA GLN A 110 8.58 3.65 9.66
C GLN A 110 7.49 2.58 9.53
N VAL A 111 7.10 2.24 8.31
CA VAL A 111 6.17 1.11 8.08
C VAL A 111 6.82 -0.21 8.47
N PRO A 112 6.08 -1.15 9.11
CA PRO A 112 6.64 -2.41 9.54
C PRO A 112 7.08 -3.27 8.34
N ALA A 113 8.38 -3.57 8.26
CA ALA A 113 8.92 -4.51 7.27
C ALA A 113 8.81 -5.99 7.71
N ARG A 114 8.53 -6.23 9.01
CA ARG A 114 8.30 -7.52 9.65
C ARG A 114 7.29 -7.33 10.79
N LEU A 115 6.49 -8.36 11.07
CA LEU A 115 5.38 -8.38 12.04
C LEU A 115 5.65 -9.50 13.04
#